data_AF-A0A249NW51-F1
#
_entry.id   AF-A0A249NW51-F1
#
_cell.length_a   1.000
_cell.length_b   1.000
_cell.length_c   1.000
_cell.angle_alpha   90.00
_cell.angle_beta   90.00
_cell.angle_gamma   90.00
#
_symmetry.space_group_name_H-M   'P 1'
#
loop_
_entity.id
_entity.type
_entity.pdbx_description
1 polymer ?
#
loop_
_entity_poly.entity_id
_entity_poly.type
_entity_poly.pdbx_seq_one_letter_code
_entity_poly.pdbx_strand_id
1 'polypeptide(L)'
;MLALVPALSFAAVIGSGLMAGLFFVFSVCIMQALRRLPAEQGVAAMNAINVVIQNPLFFAAFMGTALLGVILIAAAFIWGGEGSYLLRRADSSTSPAHSR
;
A
#
# COMPACT_ATOMS: atom_id res chain seq x y z
N MET A 1 0.66 17.10 -16.74
CA MET A 1 1.55 16.36 -15.81
C MET A 1 1.24 16.65 -14.34
N LEU A 2 1.01 17.92 -13.93
CA LEU A 2 0.68 18.30 -12.54
C LEU A 2 -0.56 17.61 -11.93
N ALA A 3 -1.59 17.26 -12.71
CA ALA A 3 -2.82 16.64 -12.19
C ALA A 3 -2.81 15.10 -12.18
N LEU A 4 -1.88 14.45 -12.90
CA LEU A 4 -1.89 12.99 -13.06
C LEU A 4 -1.32 12.29 -11.81
N VAL A 5 -0.21 12.80 -11.28
CA VAL A 5 0.41 12.28 -10.05
C VAL A 5 -0.54 12.33 -8.85
N PRO A 6 -1.18 13.47 -8.51
CA PRO A 6 -2.11 13.50 -7.38
C PRO A 6 -3.33 12.59 -7.59
N ALA A 7 -3.84 12.45 -8.81
CA ALA A 7 -4.94 11.53 -9.11
C ALA A 7 -4.54 10.06 -8.91
N LEU A 8 -3.36 9.66 -9.41
CA LEU A 8 -2.82 8.30 -9.19
C LEU A 8 -2.54 8.03 -7.72
N SER A 9 -1.98 9.01 -6.99
CA SER A 9 -1.74 8.90 -5.54
C SER A 9 -3.05 8.75 -4.77
N PHE A 10 -4.09 9.49 -5.12
CA PHE A 10 -5.41 9.36 -4.50
C PHE A 10 -6.01 7.96 -4.73
N ALA A 11 -5.95 7.47 -5.97
CA ALA A 11 -6.38 6.11 -6.30
C ALA A 11 -5.57 5.04 -5.54
N ALA A 12 -4.25 5.23 -5.42
CA ALA A 12 -3.38 4.32 -4.68
C ALA A 12 -3.68 4.33 -3.17
N VAL A 13 -3.95 5.49 -2.57
CA VAL A 13 -4.36 5.60 -1.16
C VAL A 13 -5.67 4.86 -0.91
N ILE A 14 -6.67 5.05 -1.78
CA ILE A 14 -7.95 4.32 -1.65
C ILE A 14 -7.73 2.82 -1.80
N GLY A 15 -7.04 2.38 -2.85
CA GLY A 15 -6.78 0.97 -3.10
C GLY A 15 -6.00 0.31 -1.95
N SER A 16 -4.98 1.00 -1.44
CA SER A 16 -4.16 0.51 -0.31
C SER A 16 -4.97 0.45 0.99
N GLY A 17 -5.81 1.44 1.27
CA GLY A 17 -6.71 1.44 2.42
C GLY A 17 -7.74 0.31 2.38
N LEU A 18 -8.33 0.04 1.22
CA LEU A 18 -9.25 -1.09 1.02
C LEU A 18 -8.55 -2.43 1.30
N MET A 19 -7.35 -2.63 0.75
CA MET A 19 -6.58 -3.86 0.98
C MET A 19 -6.11 -3.99 2.43
N ALA A 20 -5.65 -2.91 3.04
CA ALA A 20 -5.26 -2.89 4.45
C ALA A 20 -6.45 -3.25 5.36
N GLY A 21 -7.63 -2.67 5.12
CA GLY A 21 -8.84 -2.99 5.87
C GLY A 21 -9.27 -4.44 5.72
N LEU A 22 -9.21 -4.98 4.50
CA LEU A 22 -9.51 -6.39 4.23
C LEU A 22 -8.57 -7.31 5.02
N PHE A 23 -7.25 -7.12 4.90
CA PHE A 23 -6.27 -7.96 5.61
C PHE A 23 -6.39 -7.82 7.12
N PHE A 24 -6.67 -6.61 7.61
CA PHE A 24 -6.91 -6.36 9.02
C PHE A 24 -8.10 -7.18 9.54
N VAL A 25 -9.27 -7.06 8.93
CA VAL A 25 -10.48 -7.82 9.31
C VAL A 25 -10.23 -9.32 9.20
N PHE A 26 -9.53 -9.77 8.17
CA PHE A 26 -9.21 -11.18 7.99
C PHE A 26 -8.37 -11.72 9.16
N SER A 27 -7.32 -10.99 9.52
CA SER A 27 -6.40 -11.39 10.58
C SER A 27 -7.04 -11.32 11.96
N VAL A 28 -7.68 -10.19 12.30
CA VAL A 28 -8.17 -9.94 13.66
C VAL A 28 -9.52 -10.57 13.95
N CYS A 29 -10.37 -10.79 12.95
CA CYS A 29 -11.72 -11.31 13.13
C CYS A 29 -11.88 -12.71 12.50
N ILE A 30 -11.65 -12.85 11.19
CA ILE A 30 -11.96 -14.10 10.45
C ILE A 30 -11.11 -15.26 10.99
N MET A 31 -9.77 -15.10 11.07
CA MET A 31 -8.88 -16.14 11.56
C MET A 31 -9.13 -16.49 13.03
N GLN A 32 -9.58 -15.52 13.84
CA GLN A 32 -9.97 -15.80 15.22
C GLN A 32 -11.29 -16.58 15.29
N ALA A 33 -12.27 -16.26 14.45
CA ALA A 33 -13.54 -16.97 14.36
C ALA A 33 -13.32 -18.42 13.87
N LEU A 34 -12.54 -18.63 12.82
CA LEU A 34 -12.24 -19.96 12.28
C LEU A 34 -11.53 -20.86 13.28
N ARG A 35 -10.64 -20.32 14.13
CA ARG A 35 -10.00 -21.08 15.22
C ARG A 35 -10.96 -21.61 16.28
N ARG A 36 -12.18 -21.07 16.36
CA ARG A 36 -13.22 -21.54 17.29
C ARG A 36 -14.06 -22.68 16.72
N LEU A 37 -13.95 -22.95 15.42
CA LEU A 37 -14.66 -24.05 14.76
C LEU A 37 -13.83 -25.34 14.84
N PRO A 38 -14.47 -26.52 14.76
CA PRO A 38 -13.78 -27.78 14.47
C PRO A 38 -12.92 -27.62 13.22
N ALA A 39 -11.71 -28.20 13.22
CA ALA A 39 -10.71 -27.98 12.17
C ALA A 39 -11.26 -28.22 10.75
N GLU A 40 -12.05 -29.28 10.57
CA GLU A 40 -12.66 -29.63 9.29
C GLU A 40 -13.63 -28.54 8.78
N GLN A 41 -14.44 -27.97 9.67
CA GLN A 41 -15.36 -26.89 9.34
C GLN A 41 -14.61 -25.57 9.08
N GLY A 42 -13.56 -25.29 9.84
CA GLY A 42 -12.71 -24.12 9.65
C GLY A 42 -12.02 -24.13 8.27
N VAL A 43 -11.48 -25.29 7.86
CA VAL A 43 -10.87 -25.47 6.53
C VAL A 43 -11.91 -25.34 5.42
N ALA A 44 -13.08 -25.98 5.58
CA ALA A 44 -14.16 -25.89 4.59
C ALA A 44 -14.64 -24.44 4.40
N ALA A 45 -14.81 -23.70 5.48
CA ALA A 45 -15.17 -22.28 5.44
C ALA A 45 -14.09 -21.42 4.77
N MET A 46 -12.82 -21.65 5.09
CA MET A 46 -11.70 -20.91 4.48
C MET A 46 -11.60 -21.17 2.97
N ASN A 47 -11.80 -22.41 2.52
CA ASN A 47 -11.82 -22.75 1.10
C ASN A 47 -12.99 -22.07 0.36
N ALA A 48 -14.18 -22.05 0.96
CA ALA A 48 -15.32 -21.34 0.39
C ALA A 48 -15.04 -19.84 0.25
N ILE A 49 -14.43 -19.21 1.27
CA ILE A 49 -14.01 -17.80 1.22
C ILE A 49 -13.01 -17.57 0.08
N ASN A 50 -12.02 -18.45 -0.09
CA ASN A 50 -11.01 -18.32 -1.15
C ASN A 50 -11.62 -18.41 -2.56
N VAL A 51 -12.65 -19.22 -2.76
CA VAL A 51 -13.39 -19.28 -4.04
C VAL A 51 -14.17 -17.99 -4.28
N VAL A 52 -14.85 -17.47 -3.24
CA VAL A 52 -15.65 -16.23 -3.36
C VAL A 52 -14.79 -14.99 -3.57
N ILE A 53 -13.63 -14.92 -2.90
CA ILE A 53 -12.73 -13.76 -3.01
C ILE A 53 -11.99 -13.72 -4.35
N GLN A 54 -11.86 -14.86 -5.05
CA GLN A 54 -11.25 -14.95 -6.37
C GLN A 54 -12.19 -14.42 -7.47
N ASN A 55 -12.58 -13.16 -7.35
CA ASN A 55 -13.39 -12.41 -8.31
C ASN A 55 -12.50 -11.47 -9.13
N PRO A 56 -12.72 -11.33 -10.46
CA PRO A 56 -12.07 -10.32 -11.28
C PRO A 56 -12.01 -8.91 -10.67
N LEU A 57 -13.05 -8.47 -9.95
CA LEU A 57 -13.07 -7.17 -9.26
C LEU A 57 -12.06 -7.12 -8.10
N PHE A 58 -11.99 -8.17 -7.29
CA PHE A 58 -11.01 -8.27 -6.21
C PHE A 58 -9.60 -8.30 -6.78
N PHE A 59 -9.39 -9.08 -7.83
CA PHE A 59 -8.11 -9.16 -8.52
C PHE A 59 -7.70 -7.81 -9.10
N ALA A 60 -8.61 -7.08 -9.75
CA ALA A 60 -8.38 -5.75 -10.27
C ALA A 60 -8.04 -4.75 -9.16
N ALA A 61 -8.74 -4.78 -8.03
CA ALA A 61 -8.42 -3.94 -6.89
C ALA A 61 -7.04 -4.29 -6.28
N PHE A 62 -6.75 -5.58 -6.12
CA PHE A 62 -5.51 -6.06 -5.49
C PHE A 62 -4.29 -5.80 -6.38
N MET A 63 -4.32 -6.30 -7.61
CA MET A 63 -3.24 -6.10 -8.59
C MET A 63 -3.17 -4.65 -9.05
N GLY A 64 -4.30 -3.99 -9.27
CA GLY A 64 -4.34 -2.58 -9.66
C GLY A 64 -3.68 -1.68 -8.62
N THR A 65 -3.95 -1.91 -7.33
CA THR A 65 -3.28 -1.17 -6.25
C THR A 65 -1.78 -1.45 -6.22
N ALA A 66 -1.37 -2.72 -6.36
CA ALA A 66 0.05 -3.09 -6.39
C ALA A 66 0.79 -2.43 -7.57
N LEU A 67 0.22 -2.49 -8.77
CA LEU A 67 0.77 -1.86 -9.97
C LEU A 67 0.83 -0.34 -9.84
N LEU A 68 -0.22 0.30 -9.32
CA LEU A 68 -0.21 1.73 -9.04
C LEU A 68 0.91 2.12 -8.07
N GLY A 69 1.13 1.33 -7.02
CA GLY A 69 2.23 1.52 -6.09
C GLY A 69 3.59 1.46 -6.78
N VAL A 70 3.83 0.44 -7.60
CA VAL A 70 5.08 0.29 -8.37
C VAL A 70 5.29 1.46 -9.33
N ILE A 71 4.24 1.90 -10.05
CA ILE A 71 4.30 3.03 -10.96
C ILE A 71 4.66 4.32 -10.21
N LEU A 72 4.05 4.56 -9.05
CA LEU A 72 4.33 5.74 -8.22
C LEU A 72 5.76 5.71 -7.67
N ILE A 73 6.25 4.55 -7.24
CA ILE A 73 7.64 4.37 -6.79
C ILE A 73 8.61 4.66 -7.95
N ALA A 74 8.39 4.07 -9.12
CA ALA A 74 9.23 4.30 -10.29
C ALA A 74 9.21 5.78 -10.71
N ALA A 75 8.03 6.41 -10.71
CA ALA A 75 7.89 7.84 -10.97
C ALA A 75 8.64 8.69 -9.95
N ALA A 76 8.62 8.32 -8.66
CA ALA A 76 9.40 8.99 -7.63
C ALA A 76 10.91 8.87 -7.86
N PHE A 77 11.43 7.75 -8.37
CA PHE A 77 12.86 7.64 -8.70
C PHE A 77 13.26 8.44 -9.95
N ILE A 78 12.38 8.53 -10.96
CA ILE A 78 12.66 9.24 -12.20
C ILE A 78 12.54 10.75 -12.03
N TRP A 79 11.55 11.23 -11.27
CA TRP A 79 11.22 12.65 -11.11
C TRP A 79 11.44 13.22 -9.70
N GLY A 80 11.73 12.40 -8.69
CA GLY A 80 11.79 12.80 -7.28
C GLY A 80 13.06 13.53 -6.84
N GLY A 81 13.87 14.03 -7.78
CA GLY A 81 15.08 14.81 -7.49
C GLY A 81 14.81 16.12 -6.73
N GLU A 82 13.55 16.55 -6.63
CA GLU A 82 13.20 17.81 -5.97
C GLU A 82 12.95 17.68 -4.46
N GLY A 83 12.74 16.48 -3.90
CA GLY A 83 12.47 16.28 -2.46
C GLY A 83 13.66 16.54 -1.52
N SER A 84 14.85 16.82 -2.08
CA SER A 84 16.09 17.03 -1.33
C SER A 84 16.22 18.45 -0.75
N TYR A 85 15.19 19.30 -0.75
CA TYR A 85 15.30 20.65 -0.15
C TYR A 85 15.46 20.61 1.37
N LEU A 86 14.86 19.64 2.08
CA LEU A 86 15.00 19.52 3.54
C LEU A 86 16.36 18.92 3.95
N LEU A 87 16.85 17.92 3.20
CA LEU A 87 18.18 17.34 3.40
C LEU A 87 19.30 18.33 3.02
N ARG A 88 19.12 19.12 1.95
CA ARG A 88 20.09 20.13 1.52
C ARG A 88 20.12 21.35 2.44
N ARG A 89 18.98 21.71 3.06
CA ARG A 89 18.93 22.81 4.05
C ARG A 89 19.56 22.41 5.38
N ALA A 90 19.38 21.16 5.82
CA ALA A 90 20.08 20.63 6.99
C ALA A 90 21.61 20.68 6.80
N ASP A 91 22.11 20.28 5.64
CA ASP A 91 23.54 20.32 5.30
C ASP A 91 24.09 21.75 5.20
N SER A 92 23.30 22.70 4.70
CA SER A 92 23.69 24.12 4.65
C SER A 92 23.78 24.82 6.02
N SER A 93 23.15 24.25 7.05
CA SER A 93 23.18 24.79 8.43
C SER A 93 24.37 24.29 9.26
N THR A 94 25.08 23.26 8.77
CA THR A 94 26.20 22.61 9.44
C THR A 94 27.56 22.95 8.83
N SER A 95 27.66 23.94 7.94
CA SER A 95 28.95 24.47 7.48
C SER A 95 29.41 25.59 8.42
N PRO A 96 30.23 25.33 9.46
CA PRO A 96 30.84 26.39 10.23
C PRO A 96 31.70 27.22 9.29
N ALA A 97 31.43 28.52 9.29
CA ALA A 97 32.28 29.52 8.67
C ALA A 97 33.74 29.28 9.07
N HIS A 98 34.54 28.77 8.14
CA HIS A 98 35.99 28.81 8.28
C HIS A 98 36.41 30.26 8.04
N SER A 99 36.47 30.99 9.15
CA SER A 99 37.04 32.32 9.31
C SER A 99 38.39 32.44 8.60
N ARG A 100 38.46 33.34 7.63
CA ARG A 100 39.66 34.11 7.29
C ARG A 100 39.26 35.55 7.08
#